data_AF-S2KYQ4-F1
#
_entry.id   AF-S2KYQ4-F1
#
_cell.length_a   1.000
_cell.length_b   1.000
_cell.length_c   1.000
_cell.angle_alpha   90.00
_cell.angle_beta   90.00
_cell.angle_gamma   90.00
#
_symmetry.space_group_name_H-M   'P 1'
#
loop_
_entity.id
_entity.type
_entity.pdbx_description
1 polymer ?
#
loop_
_entity_poly.entity_id
_entity_poly.type
_entity_poly.pdbx_seq_one_letter_code
_entity_poly.pdbx_strand_id
1 'polypeptide(L)'
;MKKATLDEIAKKYAIIKTLSAEDMGELLTPETASMAPKQFEDKFGKLFDSEALAKTLREELKNKLIIENLIQKQSSGIDGTHSFKFMPEFKDMITVHSGNISDLKREIENYYKLDDEKLSWRVGYQDEHVLIMEHSAQELNYISYYFIEDKGLIYQIAYNPFDNSHENEGTLADHLRVINSLRQLPEIKENHYSTKFITQHVGKYSNAQKLDEHDGLPIGLTQYLVALNVNNQDRWGALDSAGNMIINIKYTIEVSDWGYLVSNLDKCTAFKSGAVFCAKGLIDYKGHVLVPAKYKYIEQTDDALVLISSDGKKTLFKH
;
A
#
# COMPACT_ATOMS: atom_id res chain seq x y z
N MET A 1 3.36 34.24 8.81
CA MET A 1 1.98 33.84 8.44
C MET A 1 0.99 34.69 9.22
N LYS A 2 0.03 35.35 8.57
CA LYS A 2 -1.04 36.09 9.28
C LYS A 2 -1.89 35.07 10.05
N LYS A 3 -2.06 35.26 11.37
CA LYS A 3 -3.01 34.49 12.17
C LYS A 3 -4.39 34.65 11.54
N ALA A 4 -5.05 33.53 11.22
CA ALA A 4 -6.44 33.54 10.83
C ALA A 4 -7.24 34.28 11.90
N THR A 5 -8.10 35.19 11.46
CA THR A 5 -8.97 35.96 12.34
C THR A 5 -10.00 35.04 13.00
N LEU A 6 -10.45 35.39 14.22
CA LEU A 6 -11.51 34.65 14.93
C LEU A 6 -12.76 34.42 14.05
N ASP A 7 -13.02 35.34 13.12
CA ASP A 7 -14.13 35.31 12.17
C ASP A 7 -13.99 34.20 11.10
N GLU A 8 -12.76 33.84 10.72
CA GLU A 8 -12.47 32.75 9.78
C GLU A 8 -12.56 31.37 10.45
N ILE A 9 -12.22 31.28 11.74
CA ILE A 9 -12.41 30.05 12.53
C ILE A 9 -13.90 29.84 12.81
N ALA A 10 -14.65 30.90 13.14
CA ALA A 10 -16.11 30.85 13.32
C ALA A 10 -16.86 30.47 12.04
N LYS A 11 -16.40 30.91 10.86
CA LYS A 11 -16.94 30.48 9.56
C LYS A 11 -16.65 29.01 9.25
N LYS A 12 -15.48 28.49 9.62
CA LYS A 12 -15.17 27.05 9.53
C LYS A 12 -16.02 26.23 10.50
N TYR A 13 -16.37 26.79 11.65
CA TYR A 13 -17.30 26.19 12.62
C TYR A 13 -18.77 26.25 12.17
N ALA A 14 -19.16 27.28 11.38
CA ALA A 14 -20.50 27.38 10.81
C ALA A 14 -20.79 26.30 9.75
N ILE A 15 -19.78 25.59 9.25
CA ILE A 15 -19.96 24.39 8.39
C ILE A 15 -20.46 23.19 9.21
N ILE A 16 -20.19 23.14 10.52
CA ILE A 16 -20.81 22.15 11.43
C ILE A 16 -22.32 22.44 11.60
N LYS A 17 -22.78 23.65 11.24
CA LYS A 17 -24.18 24.09 11.31
C LYS A 17 -25.05 23.66 10.12
N THR A 18 -24.49 23.02 9.09
CA THR A 18 -25.29 22.40 8.01
C THR A 18 -25.68 20.96 8.31
N LEU A 19 -25.34 20.47 9.50
CA LEU A 19 -25.86 19.20 10.03
C LEU A 19 -27.13 19.45 10.81
N SER A 20 -28.15 18.64 10.55
CA SER A 20 -29.39 18.73 11.32
C SER A 20 -29.10 18.33 12.77
N ALA A 21 -29.85 18.89 13.72
CA ALA A 21 -29.69 18.56 15.14
C ALA A 21 -29.99 17.07 15.44
N GLU A 22 -30.66 16.37 14.53
CA GLU A 22 -30.98 14.95 14.62
C GLU A 22 -29.76 14.06 14.31
N ASP A 23 -28.75 14.59 13.61
CA ASP A 23 -27.54 13.86 13.17
C ASP A 23 -26.34 13.99 14.12
N MET A 24 -26.47 14.72 15.23
CA MET A 24 -25.34 15.12 16.09
C MET A 24 -25.08 14.21 17.30
N GLY A 25 -25.93 13.20 17.55
CA GLY A 25 -25.84 12.30 18.71
C GLY A 25 -25.94 13.03 20.07
N GLU A 26 -25.97 12.28 21.17
CA GLU A 26 -26.24 12.82 22.52
C GLU A 26 -25.12 13.73 23.10
N LEU A 27 -23.95 13.81 22.45
CA LEU A 27 -22.75 14.49 22.97
C LEU A 27 -22.58 15.96 22.55
N LEU A 28 -23.32 16.43 21.53
CA LEU A 28 -23.28 17.81 21.06
C LEU A 28 -24.65 18.47 21.25
N THR A 29 -24.99 18.70 22.51
CA THR A 29 -26.20 19.46 22.88
C THR A 29 -26.09 20.92 22.42
N PRO A 30 -27.22 21.65 22.32
CA PRO A 30 -27.22 23.10 22.12
C PRO A 30 -26.32 23.86 23.10
N GLU A 31 -26.10 23.35 24.31
CA GLU A 31 -25.17 23.94 25.30
C GLU A 31 -23.71 23.81 24.87
N THR A 32 -23.36 22.73 24.17
CA THR A 32 -22.02 22.50 23.62
C THR A 32 -21.75 23.42 22.44
N ALA A 33 -22.76 23.66 21.59
CA ALA A 33 -22.73 24.65 20.52
C ALA A 33 -22.68 26.11 21.03
N SER A 34 -23.01 26.33 22.30
CA SER A 34 -23.01 27.64 22.97
C SER A 34 -21.73 27.91 23.77
N MET A 35 -20.79 26.97 23.82
CA MET A 35 -19.54 27.13 24.59
C MET A 35 -18.65 28.22 23.99
N ALA A 36 -18.04 29.03 24.86
CA ALA A 36 -16.98 29.94 24.42
C ALA A 36 -15.78 29.14 23.90
N PRO A 37 -15.05 29.61 22.87
CA PRO A 37 -13.96 28.87 22.23
C PRO A 37 -12.93 28.28 23.21
N LYS A 38 -12.55 29.05 24.24
CA LYS A 38 -11.60 28.59 25.27
C LYS A 38 -12.18 27.50 26.17
N GLN A 39 -13.46 27.54 26.49
CA GLN A 39 -14.13 26.49 27.27
C GLN A 39 -14.29 25.21 26.46
N PHE A 40 -14.55 25.34 25.15
CA PHE A 40 -14.55 24.22 24.24
C PHE A 40 -13.14 23.62 24.11
N GLU A 41 -12.10 24.44 23.94
CA GLU A 41 -10.70 23.99 23.90
C GLU A 41 -10.24 23.37 25.23
N ASP A 42 -10.63 23.91 26.38
CA ASP A 42 -10.27 23.35 27.69
C ASP A 42 -10.99 22.01 27.96
N LYS A 43 -12.24 21.86 27.48
CA LYS A 43 -13.06 20.65 27.66
C LYS A 43 -12.77 19.57 26.62
N PHE A 44 -12.47 19.96 25.38
CA PHE A 44 -12.32 19.06 24.24
C PHE A 44 -10.92 19.06 23.61
N GLY A 45 -10.10 20.11 23.80
CA GLY A 45 -8.75 20.23 23.23
C GLY A 45 -7.71 19.31 23.86
N LYS A 46 -8.01 18.71 25.03
CA LYS A 46 -7.22 17.63 25.65
C LYS A 46 -7.69 16.22 25.26
N LEU A 47 -8.75 16.11 24.45
CA LEU A 47 -9.36 14.81 24.15
C LEU A 47 -8.52 13.93 23.24
N PHE A 48 -7.36 14.41 22.78
CA PHE A 48 -6.51 13.56 22.01
C PHE A 48 -5.03 13.92 22.13
N ASP A 49 -4.24 12.89 22.37
CA ASP A 49 -2.79 12.93 22.37
C ASP A 49 -2.31 12.78 20.91
N SER A 50 -2.17 13.91 20.22
CA SER A 50 -1.72 13.95 18.83
C SER A 50 -0.31 13.37 18.66
N GLU A 51 0.50 13.41 19.72
CA GLU A 51 1.81 12.77 19.77
C GLU A 51 1.67 11.24 19.81
N ALA A 52 0.76 10.71 20.63
CA ALA A 52 0.46 9.28 20.64
C ALA A 52 -0.07 8.78 19.29
N LEU A 53 -0.99 9.49 18.63
CA LEU A 53 -1.43 9.10 17.28
C LEU A 53 -0.33 9.21 16.24
N ALA A 54 0.47 10.26 16.27
CA ALA A 54 1.61 10.39 15.38
C ALA A 54 2.56 9.20 15.55
N LYS A 55 2.80 8.79 16.79
CA LYS A 55 3.63 7.62 17.11
C LYS A 55 3.04 6.35 16.53
N THR A 56 1.77 6.06 16.82
CA THR A 56 1.07 4.88 16.31
C THR A 56 1.05 4.84 14.78
N LEU A 57 0.72 5.96 14.15
CA LEU A 57 0.69 6.07 12.69
C LEU A 57 2.06 5.81 12.07
N ARG A 58 3.15 6.32 12.68
CA ARG A 58 4.52 6.03 12.21
C ARG A 58 4.90 4.56 12.37
N GLU A 59 4.50 3.92 13.47
CA GLU A 59 4.75 2.49 13.68
C GLU A 59 4.03 1.63 12.62
N GLU A 60 2.78 1.96 12.31
CA GLU A 60 2.03 1.27 11.25
C GLU A 60 2.58 1.55 9.85
N LEU A 61 2.97 2.80 9.57
CA LEU A 61 3.60 3.15 8.30
C LEU A 61 4.91 2.39 8.09
N LYS A 62 5.73 2.20 9.13
CA LYS A 62 6.95 1.38 9.03
C LYS A 62 6.65 -0.06 8.60
N ASN A 63 5.56 -0.64 9.10
CA ASN A 63 5.13 -1.98 8.71
C ASN A 63 4.61 -2.00 7.26
N LYS A 64 3.86 -0.98 6.83
CA LYS A 64 3.33 -0.88 5.46
C LYS A 64 4.38 -0.50 4.42
N LEU A 65 5.44 0.18 4.83
CA LEU A 65 6.59 0.54 3.99
C LEU A 65 7.59 -0.62 3.82
N ILE A 66 7.30 -1.82 4.29
CA ILE A 66 8.06 -3.02 3.90
C ILE A 66 7.87 -3.22 2.40
N ILE A 67 8.97 -3.42 1.68
CA ILE A 67 9.00 -3.40 0.21
C ILE A 67 8.05 -4.44 -0.43
N GLU A 68 7.86 -5.61 0.20
CA GLU A 68 6.92 -6.65 -0.26
C GLU A 68 5.50 -6.10 -0.34
N ASN A 69 5.07 -5.38 0.70
CA ASN A 69 3.75 -4.74 0.78
C ASN A 69 3.59 -3.65 -0.28
N LEU A 70 4.67 -2.94 -0.60
CA LEU A 70 4.64 -1.82 -1.54
C LEU A 70 4.59 -2.26 -3.00
N ILE A 71 5.36 -3.27 -3.37
CA ILE A 71 5.52 -3.66 -4.77
C ILE A 71 4.45 -4.64 -5.24
N GLN A 72 3.79 -5.33 -4.32
CA GLN A 72 2.66 -6.17 -4.63
C GLN A 72 1.45 -5.33 -5.06
N LYS A 73 0.96 -5.60 -6.26
CA LYS A 73 -0.33 -5.19 -6.79
C LYS A 73 -1.40 -5.77 -5.88
N GLN A 74 -1.94 -4.92 -5.02
CA GLN A 74 -3.18 -5.23 -4.32
C GLN A 74 -4.27 -5.42 -5.37
N SER A 75 -5.12 -6.45 -5.19
CA SER A 75 -6.26 -6.69 -6.06
C SER A 75 -7.02 -5.38 -6.20
N SER A 76 -7.00 -4.82 -7.41
CA SER A 76 -7.54 -3.50 -7.72
C SER A 76 -9.05 -3.54 -7.58
N GLY A 77 -9.53 -3.28 -6.37
CA GLY A 77 -10.86 -2.79 -6.10
C GLY A 77 -10.73 -1.34 -5.66
N ILE A 78 -10.97 -0.41 -6.59
CA ILE A 78 -11.77 0.78 -6.21
C ILE A 78 -13.23 0.31 -5.99
N ASP A 79 -13.58 -0.89 -6.49
CA ASP A 79 -14.81 -1.60 -6.19
C ASP A 79 -14.77 -2.27 -4.82
N GLY A 80 -15.56 -1.73 -3.90
CA GLY A 80 -16.04 -2.43 -2.73
C GLY A 80 -15.08 -2.37 -1.54
N THR A 81 -15.42 -1.47 -0.62
CA THR A 81 -15.50 -1.74 0.82
C THR A 81 -15.06 -3.15 1.27
N HIS A 82 -14.25 -3.20 2.32
CA HIS A 82 -14.36 -4.05 3.53
C HIS A 82 -12.95 -4.29 4.14
N SER A 83 -12.52 -3.40 5.03
CA SER A 83 -12.23 -3.70 6.45
C SER A 83 -11.65 -2.46 7.16
N PHE A 84 -12.21 -2.17 8.34
CA PHE A 84 -11.95 -1.03 9.23
C PHE A 84 -11.51 -1.55 10.60
N LYS A 85 -10.79 -0.74 11.42
CA LYS A 85 -10.90 -0.66 12.91
C LYS A 85 -10.02 0.41 13.56
N PHE A 86 -10.61 1.44 14.20
CA PHE A 86 -9.86 2.37 15.06
C PHE A 86 -10.04 2.04 16.55
N MET A 87 -8.89 1.73 17.19
CA MET A 87 -8.61 1.22 18.56
C MET A 87 -8.96 -0.27 18.78
N PRO A 88 -8.08 -1.15 19.34
CA PRO A 88 -6.65 -1.07 19.74
C PRO A 88 -5.67 -1.80 18.80
N GLU A 89 -6.06 -2.20 17.60
CA GLU A 89 -5.25 -3.04 16.70
C GLU A 89 -5.28 -2.53 15.25
N PHE A 90 -4.40 -1.56 14.94
CA PHE A 90 -4.30 -0.82 13.67
C PHE A 90 -3.78 -1.64 12.46
N LYS A 91 -3.79 -2.96 12.57
CA LYS A 91 -3.50 -3.85 11.44
C LYS A 91 -4.59 -3.61 10.38
N ASP A 92 -4.18 -3.14 9.20
CA ASP A 92 -4.95 -3.16 7.93
C ASP A 92 -5.68 -1.89 7.47
N MET A 93 -5.43 -0.72 8.08
CA MET A 93 -6.15 0.52 7.71
C MET A 93 -5.44 1.51 6.79
N ILE A 94 -4.15 1.29 6.53
CA ILE A 94 -3.36 2.19 5.67
C ILE A 94 -3.13 1.51 4.34
N THR A 95 -3.65 2.14 3.28
CA THR A 95 -3.32 1.77 1.91
C THR A 95 -2.26 2.73 1.39
N VAL A 96 -1.25 2.19 0.74
CA VAL A 96 -0.15 2.97 0.17
C VAL A 96 -0.22 2.90 -1.33
N HIS A 97 -0.28 4.06 -1.97
CA HIS A 97 -0.33 4.18 -3.43
C HIS A 97 0.81 5.07 -3.91
N SER A 98 1.30 4.84 -5.13
CA SER A 98 2.18 5.81 -5.79
C SER A 98 1.34 6.92 -6.42
N GLY A 99 1.73 8.19 -6.24
CA GLY A 99 1.03 9.31 -6.87
C GLY A 99 1.32 10.63 -6.18
N ASN A 100 0.56 11.66 -6.55
CA ASN A 100 0.50 12.92 -5.83
C ASN A 100 -0.97 13.27 -5.52
N ILE A 101 -1.18 14.11 -4.52
CA ILE A 101 -2.53 14.45 -4.06
C ILE A 101 -3.37 15.16 -5.11
N SER A 102 -2.75 15.96 -5.98
CA SER A 102 -3.47 16.70 -7.02
C SER A 102 -4.10 15.77 -8.06
N ASP A 103 -3.35 14.76 -8.49
CA ASP A 103 -3.83 13.75 -9.43
C ASP A 103 -4.89 12.85 -8.80
N LEU A 104 -4.67 12.40 -7.56
CA LEU A 104 -5.65 11.60 -6.82
C LEU A 104 -6.97 12.34 -6.65
N LYS A 105 -6.92 13.62 -6.27
CA LYS A 105 -8.12 14.46 -6.16
C LYS A 105 -8.88 14.49 -7.48
N ARG A 106 -8.18 14.73 -8.60
CA ARG A 106 -8.78 14.77 -9.94
C ARG A 106 -9.41 13.43 -10.32
N GLU A 107 -8.74 12.32 -9.98
CA GLU A 107 -9.28 10.97 -10.20
C GLU A 107 -10.57 10.75 -9.42
N ILE A 108 -10.57 11.07 -8.13
CA ILE A 108 -11.76 10.95 -7.28
C ILE A 108 -12.90 11.83 -7.81
N GLU A 109 -12.63 13.10 -8.12
CA GLU A 109 -13.62 14.01 -8.70
C GLU A 109 -14.18 13.51 -10.04
N ASN A 110 -13.35 12.86 -10.87
CA ASN A 110 -13.79 12.33 -12.15
C ASN A 110 -14.61 11.05 -12.00
N TYR A 111 -14.20 10.15 -11.09
CA TYR A 111 -14.92 8.91 -10.80
C TYR A 111 -16.36 9.22 -10.35
N TYR A 112 -16.53 10.20 -9.45
CA TYR A 112 -17.84 10.55 -8.91
C TYR A 112 -18.66 11.53 -9.76
N LYS A 113 -18.07 12.17 -10.78
CA LYS A 113 -18.86 12.90 -11.81
C LYS A 113 -19.65 11.97 -12.72
N LEU A 114 -19.28 10.69 -12.79
CA LEU A 114 -19.92 9.71 -13.66
C LEU A 114 -21.12 9.01 -12.99
N ASP A 115 -21.27 9.18 -11.68
CA ASP A 115 -22.35 8.58 -10.90
C ASP A 115 -23.47 9.62 -10.69
N ASP A 116 -24.55 9.51 -11.47
CA ASP A 116 -25.69 10.44 -11.48
C ASP A 116 -26.51 10.39 -10.17
N GLU A 117 -26.25 9.41 -9.29
CA GLU A 117 -26.97 9.20 -8.04
C GLU A 117 -26.18 9.65 -6.79
N LYS A 118 -26.37 10.92 -6.40
CA LYS A 118 -26.40 11.43 -5.00
C LYS A 118 -25.28 11.08 -3.99
N LEU A 119 -24.19 10.41 -4.35
CA LEU A 119 -23.03 10.23 -3.47
C LEU A 119 -22.22 11.53 -3.42
N SER A 120 -22.63 12.51 -2.60
CA SER A 120 -21.93 13.79 -2.52
C SER A 120 -20.69 13.69 -1.65
N TRP A 121 -19.57 13.33 -2.27
CA TRP A 121 -18.26 13.55 -1.68
C TRP A 121 -17.99 15.03 -1.57
N ARG A 122 -17.43 15.46 -0.43
CA ARG A 122 -16.94 16.84 -0.26
C ARG A 122 -15.52 16.86 0.26
N VAL A 123 -14.77 17.85 -0.18
CA VAL A 123 -13.43 18.14 0.36
C VAL A 123 -13.60 18.84 1.71
N GLY A 124 -13.30 18.13 2.80
CA GLY A 124 -13.34 18.68 4.15
C GLY A 124 -12.10 19.52 4.49
N TYR A 125 -10.96 19.19 3.89
CA TYR A 125 -9.70 19.91 4.04
C TYR A 125 -8.74 19.58 2.89
N GLN A 126 -7.89 20.54 2.51
CA GLN A 126 -6.82 20.33 1.56
C GLN A 126 -5.66 21.30 1.82
N ASP A 127 -4.44 20.77 1.72
CA ASP A 127 -3.22 21.55 1.51
C ASP A 127 -2.34 20.88 0.42
N GLU A 128 -1.05 21.21 0.38
CA GLU A 128 -0.09 20.67 -0.59
C GLU A 128 0.17 19.16 -0.42
N HIS A 129 0.07 18.64 0.81
CA HIS A 129 0.46 17.27 1.17
C HIS A 129 -0.63 16.49 1.89
N VAL A 130 -1.81 17.09 2.11
CA VAL A 130 -2.93 16.47 2.80
C VAL A 130 -4.23 16.76 2.05
N LEU A 131 -5.06 15.73 1.90
CA LEU A 131 -6.43 15.83 1.41
C LEU A 131 -7.35 15.05 2.35
N ILE A 132 -8.45 15.67 2.76
CA ILE A 132 -9.51 15.04 3.55
C ILE A 132 -10.79 15.07 2.75
N MET A 133 -11.35 13.89 2.51
CA MET A 133 -12.59 13.71 1.77
C MET A 133 -13.64 13.06 2.67
N GLU A 134 -14.85 13.61 2.63
CA GLU A 134 -15.99 13.16 3.43
C GLU A 134 -17.08 12.66 2.49
N HIS A 135 -17.62 11.48 2.78
CA HIS A 135 -18.72 10.88 2.04
C HIS A 135 -20.06 11.20 2.73
N SER A 136 -21.02 11.80 2.01
CA SER A 136 -22.29 12.26 2.61
C SER A 136 -23.43 11.23 2.62
N ALA A 137 -23.28 10.07 1.99
CA ALA A 137 -24.45 9.33 1.50
C ALA A 137 -25.05 8.29 2.45
N GLN A 138 -24.97 8.50 3.76
CA GLN A 138 -25.84 7.78 4.70
C GLN A 138 -26.45 8.80 5.64
N GLU A 139 -27.77 8.74 5.79
CA GLU A 139 -28.62 9.69 6.51
C GLU A 139 -28.22 9.95 7.97
N LEU A 140 -27.14 9.34 8.47
CA LEU A 140 -26.61 9.61 9.80
C LEU A 140 -25.09 9.77 9.87
N ASN A 141 -24.25 9.39 8.87
CA ASN A 141 -22.83 9.10 9.16
C ASN A 141 -21.79 9.46 8.09
N TYR A 142 -20.70 10.09 8.55
CA TYR A 142 -19.55 10.52 7.75
C TYR A 142 -18.44 9.48 7.75
N ILE A 143 -18.24 8.80 6.62
CA ILE A 143 -16.97 8.12 6.36
C ILE A 143 -15.99 9.17 5.86
N SER A 144 -14.82 9.25 6.50
CA SER A 144 -13.76 10.17 6.11
C SER A 144 -12.54 9.44 5.63
N TYR A 145 -11.93 9.98 4.58
CA TYR A 145 -10.71 9.49 3.98
C TYR A 145 -9.66 10.57 4.09
N TYR A 146 -8.53 10.21 4.65
CA TYR A 146 -7.39 11.09 4.85
C TYR A 146 -6.26 10.59 3.97
N PHE A 147 -5.77 11.47 3.12
CA PHE A 147 -4.69 11.20 2.20
C PHE A 147 -3.50 12.06 2.61
N ILE A 148 -2.35 11.44 2.84
CA ILE A 148 -1.10 12.12 3.20
C ILE A 148 -0.05 11.77 2.15
N GLU A 149 0.56 12.77 1.53
CA GLU A 149 1.62 12.58 0.54
C GLU A 149 3.01 12.62 1.20
N ASP A 150 3.88 11.66 0.86
CA ASP A 150 5.29 11.63 1.23
C ASP A 150 6.15 11.13 0.05
N LYS A 151 6.83 12.07 -0.63
CA LYS A 151 7.77 11.82 -1.75
C LYS A 151 7.21 10.92 -2.87
N GLY A 152 5.96 11.14 -3.25
CA GLY A 152 5.29 10.38 -4.31
C GLY A 152 4.62 9.08 -3.85
N LEU A 153 4.57 8.81 -2.54
CA LEU A 153 3.61 7.89 -1.95
C LEU A 153 2.44 8.68 -1.38
N ILE A 154 1.24 8.10 -1.46
CA ILE A 154 0.03 8.58 -0.80
C ILE A 154 -0.39 7.52 0.20
N TYR A 155 -0.53 7.93 1.45
CA TYR A 155 -1.09 7.13 2.53
C TYR A 155 -2.58 7.46 2.64
N GLN A 156 -3.42 6.49 2.30
CA GLN A 156 -4.85 6.57 2.51
C GLN A 156 -5.20 5.96 3.86
N ILE A 157 -5.85 6.74 4.71
CA ILE A 157 -6.38 6.33 6.01
C ILE A 157 -7.89 6.51 5.94
N ALA A 158 -8.66 5.45 6.15
CA ALA A 158 -10.11 5.54 6.21
C ALA A 158 -10.59 5.53 7.67
N TYR A 159 -11.58 6.37 7.98
CA TYR A 159 -12.27 6.36 9.26
C TYR A 159 -13.75 6.11 9.02
N ASN A 160 -14.25 5.01 9.59
CA ASN A 160 -15.67 4.68 9.61
C ASN A 160 -16.13 4.55 11.06
N PRO A 161 -17.05 5.43 11.51
CA PRO A 161 -17.58 5.37 12.86
C PRO A 161 -18.50 4.17 13.16
N PHE A 162 -18.86 3.35 12.15
CA PHE A 162 -19.91 2.30 12.24
C PHE A 162 -19.38 0.88 12.03
N ASP A 163 -18.20 0.55 12.55
CA ASP A 163 -17.84 -0.87 12.62
C ASP A 163 -18.92 -1.62 13.43
N ASN A 164 -19.46 -2.70 12.86
CA ASN A 164 -20.73 -3.35 13.20
C ASN A 164 -20.82 -3.95 14.62
N SER A 165 -19.87 -3.66 15.51
CA SER A 165 -20.08 -3.87 16.93
C SER A 165 -21.07 -2.80 17.43
N HIS A 166 -22.35 -3.15 17.45
CA HIS A 166 -23.49 -2.36 17.94
C HIS A 166 -23.37 -1.79 19.37
N GLU A 167 -22.20 -1.87 19.99
CA GLU A 167 -21.93 -1.46 21.36
C GLU A 167 -21.07 -0.19 21.46
N ASN A 168 -20.43 0.25 20.36
CA ASN A 168 -19.69 1.51 20.32
C ASN A 168 -20.26 2.38 19.21
N GLU A 169 -21.26 3.19 19.55
CA GLU A 169 -21.61 4.35 18.73
C GLU A 169 -20.35 5.22 18.64
N GLY A 170 -19.59 5.10 17.55
CA GLY A 170 -18.49 6.01 17.25
C GLY A 170 -19.09 7.41 17.14
N THR A 171 -18.90 8.21 18.17
CA THR A 171 -19.66 9.45 18.32
C THR A 171 -19.14 10.46 17.29
N LEU A 172 -20.00 11.39 16.83
CA LEU A 172 -19.55 12.54 16.02
C LEU A 172 -18.35 13.25 16.68
N ALA A 173 -18.26 13.23 18.02
CA ALA A 173 -17.11 13.72 18.75
C ALA A 173 -15.82 12.95 18.45
N ASP A 174 -15.85 11.61 18.33
CA ASP A 174 -14.68 10.81 17.95
C ASP A 174 -14.21 11.13 16.54
N HIS A 175 -15.15 11.33 15.63
CA HIS A 175 -14.83 11.75 14.27
C HIS A 175 -14.16 13.13 14.24
N LEU A 176 -14.75 14.12 14.91
CA LEU A 176 -14.16 15.47 15.02
C LEU A 176 -12.79 15.45 15.73
N ARG A 177 -12.60 14.56 16.71
CA ARG A 177 -11.32 14.34 17.40
C ARG A 177 -10.25 13.84 16.42
N VAL A 178 -10.56 12.83 15.60
CA VAL A 178 -9.62 12.30 14.60
C VAL A 178 -9.24 13.37 13.58
N ILE A 179 -10.22 14.08 13.01
CA ILE A 179 -9.97 15.17 12.05
C ILE A 179 -9.04 16.22 12.67
N ASN A 180 -9.33 16.68 13.89
CA ASN A 180 -8.54 17.72 14.53
C ASN A 180 -7.11 17.25 14.83
N SER A 181 -6.95 15.98 15.22
CA SER A 181 -5.64 15.39 15.52
C SER A 181 -4.79 15.26 14.26
N LEU A 182 -5.39 14.80 13.16
CA LEU A 182 -4.73 14.70 11.87
C LEU A 182 -4.26 16.06 11.33
N ARG A 183 -5.04 17.13 11.56
CA ARG A 183 -4.64 18.51 11.22
C ARG A 183 -3.45 19.03 12.03
N GLN A 184 -3.24 18.48 13.22
CA GLN A 184 -2.15 18.87 14.12
C GLN A 184 -0.96 17.93 14.02
N LEU A 185 -1.04 16.88 13.18
CA LEU A 185 0.06 15.95 13.03
C LEU A 185 1.31 16.69 12.54
N PRO A 186 2.46 16.46 13.18
CA PRO A 186 3.72 16.85 12.56
C PRO A 186 3.86 16.11 11.22
N GLU A 187 4.59 16.73 10.31
CA GLU A 187 4.88 16.14 9.00
C GLU A 187 5.37 14.68 9.14
N ILE A 188 4.76 13.79 8.38
CA ILE A 188 5.08 12.37 8.38
C ILE A 188 6.00 12.11 7.19
N LYS A 189 7.27 11.81 7.51
CA LYS A 189 8.36 11.57 6.55
C LYS A 189 8.98 10.20 6.80
N GLU A 190 8.20 9.16 6.59
CA GLU A 190 8.65 7.77 6.80
C GLU A 190 9.16 7.12 5.51
N ASN A 191 8.85 7.71 4.34
CA ASN A 191 9.29 7.21 3.06
C ASN A 191 10.80 7.42 2.84
N HIS A 192 11.52 6.31 2.82
CA HIS A 192 12.94 6.24 2.52
C HIS A 192 13.25 5.78 1.09
N TYR A 193 12.22 5.45 0.29
CA TYR A 193 12.39 5.01 -1.08
C TYR A 193 12.59 6.18 -2.04
N SER A 194 13.33 5.91 -3.13
CA SER A 194 13.51 6.89 -4.20
C SER A 194 12.23 7.02 -5.05
N THR A 195 12.01 8.19 -5.65
CA THR A 195 10.93 8.39 -6.64
C THR A 195 11.04 7.41 -7.80
N LYS A 196 12.26 7.05 -8.20
CA LYS A 196 12.51 6.02 -9.23
C LYS A 196 11.96 4.67 -8.78
N PHE A 197 12.26 4.23 -7.56
CA PHE A 197 11.74 2.98 -7.02
C PHE A 197 10.20 2.98 -7.03
N ILE A 198 9.60 4.04 -6.48
CA ILE A 198 8.15 4.17 -6.33
C ILE A 198 7.45 4.05 -7.68
N THR A 199 7.85 4.89 -8.64
CA THR A 199 7.27 4.89 -9.99
C THR A 199 7.53 3.60 -10.76
N GLN A 200 8.61 2.88 -10.46
CA GLN A 200 9.00 1.68 -11.18
C GLN A 200 8.39 0.39 -10.63
N HIS A 201 8.07 0.30 -9.34
CA HIS A 201 7.75 -0.98 -8.69
C HIS A 201 6.45 -1.01 -7.89
N VAL A 202 6.02 0.11 -7.30
CA VAL A 202 4.87 0.12 -6.38
C VAL A 202 3.59 -0.34 -7.09
N GLY A 203 2.90 -1.31 -6.49
CA GLY A 203 1.65 -1.87 -7.00
C GLY A 203 1.73 -2.56 -8.36
N LYS A 204 2.92 -2.94 -8.83
CA LYS A 204 3.08 -3.49 -10.20
C LYS A 204 3.01 -5.01 -10.28
N TYR A 205 3.35 -5.73 -9.21
CA TYR A 205 3.60 -7.16 -9.27
C TYR A 205 2.48 -7.98 -8.63
N SER A 206 2.02 -9.06 -9.25
CA SER A 206 0.97 -9.91 -8.62
C SER A 206 1.44 -10.55 -7.31
N ASN A 207 2.75 -10.77 -7.17
CA ASN A 207 3.35 -11.36 -5.98
C ASN A 207 4.74 -10.75 -5.72
N ALA A 208 5.15 -10.75 -4.46
CA ALA A 208 6.44 -10.31 -3.98
C ALA A 208 6.86 -11.17 -2.80
N GLN A 209 8.10 -11.65 -2.81
CA GLN A 209 8.67 -12.46 -1.74
C GLN A 209 10.08 -11.97 -1.45
N LYS A 210 10.35 -11.61 -0.20
CA LYS A 210 11.71 -11.42 0.30
C LYS A 210 12.42 -12.76 0.32
N LEU A 211 13.62 -12.77 -0.23
CA LEU A 211 14.56 -13.86 -0.07
C LEU A 211 15.51 -13.53 1.09
N ASP A 212 15.74 -14.50 1.96
CA ASP A 212 16.72 -14.39 3.04
C ASP A 212 17.75 -15.54 3.02
N GLU A 213 18.65 -15.55 4.01
CA GLU A 213 19.77 -16.50 4.11
C GLU A 213 19.29 -17.97 4.17
N HIS A 214 18.08 -18.22 4.67
CA HIS A 214 17.52 -19.58 4.75
C HIS A 214 17.06 -20.11 3.39
N ASP A 215 16.92 -19.25 2.38
CA ASP A 215 16.55 -19.61 1.02
C ASP A 215 17.76 -19.97 0.13
N GLY A 216 18.95 -20.15 0.72
CA GLY A 216 20.19 -20.45 0.00
C GLY A 216 20.95 -19.20 -0.48
N LEU A 217 20.50 -18.00 -0.10
CA LEU A 217 21.23 -16.77 -0.40
C LEU A 217 22.54 -16.66 0.40
N PRO A 218 23.56 -15.98 -0.16
CA PRO A 218 24.74 -15.56 0.60
C PRO A 218 24.36 -14.72 1.81
N ILE A 219 25.08 -14.94 2.92
CA ILE A 219 24.92 -14.18 4.18
C ILE A 219 24.97 -12.67 3.90
N GLY A 220 23.99 -11.94 4.46
CA GLY A 220 23.84 -10.49 4.31
C GLY A 220 23.28 -10.01 2.97
N LEU A 221 22.95 -10.89 2.03
CA LEU A 221 22.30 -10.52 0.78
C LEU A 221 20.78 -10.47 0.98
N THR A 222 20.16 -9.33 0.65
CA THR A 222 18.69 -9.18 0.63
C THR A 222 18.23 -8.90 -0.78
N GLN A 223 17.31 -9.73 -1.28
CA GLN A 223 16.75 -9.65 -2.62
C GLN A 223 15.26 -10.00 -2.57
N TYR A 224 14.55 -9.69 -3.65
CA TYR A 224 13.10 -9.92 -3.72
C TYR A 224 12.75 -10.63 -5.02
N LEU A 225 12.03 -11.74 -4.93
CA LEU A 225 11.35 -12.32 -6.08
C LEU A 225 10.05 -11.56 -6.31
N VAL A 226 9.81 -11.19 -7.56
CA VAL A 226 8.58 -10.48 -7.96
C VAL A 226 7.93 -11.18 -9.14
N ALA A 227 6.60 -11.25 -9.13
CA ALA A 227 5.84 -11.94 -10.16
C ALA A 227 4.92 -11.01 -10.95
N LEU A 228 4.70 -11.33 -12.23
CA LEU A 228 3.58 -10.85 -13.02
C LEU A 228 2.75 -12.06 -13.47
N ASN A 229 1.44 -11.99 -13.27
CA ASN A 229 0.54 -12.96 -13.85
C ASN A 229 0.27 -12.61 -15.32
N VAL A 230 0.70 -13.48 -16.23
CA VAL A 230 0.49 -13.33 -17.68
C VAL A 230 -0.19 -14.59 -18.18
N ASN A 231 -1.43 -14.47 -18.66
CA ASN A 231 -2.24 -15.60 -19.14
C ASN A 231 -2.39 -16.73 -18.09
N ASN A 232 -2.70 -16.38 -16.84
CA ASN A 232 -2.82 -17.32 -15.71
C ASN A 232 -1.53 -18.09 -15.38
N GLN A 233 -0.37 -17.55 -15.76
CA GLN A 233 0.94 -18.08 -15.39
C GLN A 233 1.79 -16.99 -14.76
N ASP A 234 2.34 -17.27 -13.58
CA ASP A 234 3.26 -16.37 -12.92
C ASP A 234 4.63 -16.43 -13.58
N ARG A 235 5.05 -15.28 -14.09
CA ARG A 235 6.41 -15.03 -14.55
C ARG A 235 7.11 -14.27 -13.45
N TRP A 236 8.29 -14.73 -13.08
CA TRP A 236 9.10 -14.23 -11.99
C TRP A 236 10.35 -13.51 -12.50
N GLY A 237 10.76 -12.52 -11.72
CA GLY A 237 12.03 -11.81 -11.79
C GLY A 237 12.59 -11.60 -10.39
N ALA A 238 13.73 -10.91 -10.30
CA ALA A 238 14.41 -10.64 -9.04
C ALA A 238 14.84 -9.16 -8.96
N LEU A 239 14.67 -8.54 -7.80
CA LEU A 239 15.11 -7.19 -7.46
C LEU A 239 16.22 -7.24 -6.40
N ASP A 240 17.14 -6.27 -6.44
CA ASP A 240 18.02 -5.99 -5.30
C ASP A 240 17.27 -5.24 -4.18
N SER A 241 17.94 -5.02 -3.06
CA SER A 241 17.37 -4.29 -1.92
C SER A 241 17.11 -2.80 -2.18
N ALA A 242 17.68 -2.24 -3.25
CA ALA A 242 17.39 -0.88 -3.71
C ALA A 242 16.27 -0.86 -4.77
N GLY A 243 15.74 -2.03 -5.14
CA GLY A 243 14.71 -2.24 -6.13
C GLY A 243 15.20 -2.23 -7.59
N ASN A 244 16.50 -2.32 -7.86
CA ASN A 244 16.94 -2.48 -9.24
C ASN A 244 16.68 -3.92 -9.73
N MET A 245 16.24 -4.05 -10.98
CA MET A 245 15.98 -5.34 -11.61
C MET A 245 17.30 -6.11 -11.85
N ILE A 246 17.43 -7.26 -11.19
CA ILE A 246 18.52 -8.23 -11.37
C ILE A 246 18.13 -9.22 -12.46
N ILE A 247 16.92 -9.78 -12.38
CA ILE A 247 16.40 -10.77 -13.35
C ILE A 247 15.07 -10.26 -13.91
N ASN A 248 15.01 -10.09 -15.23
CA ASN A 248 13.79 -9.71 -15.92
C ASN A 248 12.65 -10.71 -15.72
N ILE A 249 11.42 -10.20 -15.61
CA ILE A 249 10.21 -10.98 -15.32
C ILE A 249 9.76 -11.78 -16.56
N LYS A 250 10.33 -12.97 -16.72
CA LYS A 250 10.02 -13.88 -17.85
C LYS A 250 10.29 -15.36 -17.57
N TYR A 251 10.64 -15.70 -16.34
CA TYR A 251 11.05 -17.05 -15.96
C TYR A 251 10.10 -17.64 -14.93
N THR A 252 10.14 -18.95 -14.73
CA THR A 252 9.94 -19.48 -13.36
C THR A 252 11.30 -19.53 -12.69
N ILE A 253 11.36 -19.24 -11.39
CA ILE A 253 12.61 -19.13 -10.64
C ILE A 253 12.56 -20.09 -9.46
N GLU A 254 13.66 -20.82 -9.28
CA GLU A 254 13.97 -21.61 -8.09
C GLU A 254 15.32 -21.13 -7.55
N VAL A 255 15.41 -20.92 -6.24
CA VAL A 255 16.65 -20.47 -5.59
C VAL A 255 17.51 -21.69 -5.25
N SER A 256 18.82 -21.58 -5.47
CA SER A 256 19.81 -22.65 -5.24
C SER A 256 21.11 -22.02 -4.76
N ASP A 257 22.03 -22.76 -4.14
CA ASP A 257 23.29 -22.21 -3.63
C ASP A 257 24.17 -21.52 -4.70
N TRP A 258 23.91 -21.80 -5.98
CA TRP A 258 24.67 -21.28 -7.12
C TRP A 258 24.01 -20.05 -7.76
N GLY A 259 22.84 -19.63 -7.26
CA GLY A 259 22.02 -18.57 -7.82
C GLY A 259 20.59 -19.03 -8.12
N TYR A 260 20.05 -18.52 -9.22
CA TYR A 260 18.68 -18.74 -9.66
C TYR A 260 18.61 -19.75 -10.80
N LEU A 261 18.04 -20.93 -10.51
CA LEU A 261 17.62 -21.86 -11.54
C LEU A 261 16.38 -21.30 -12.22
N VAL A 262 16.51 -21.00 -13.52
CA VAL A 262 15.46 -20.35 -14.29
C VAL A 262 14.90 -21.28 -15.35
N SER A 263 13.57 -21.33 -15.52
CA SER A 263 12.93 -21.94 -16.68
C SER A 263 12.25 -20.89 -17.54
N ASN A 264 12.58 -20.85 -18.83
CA ASN A 264 12.03 -19.88 -19.77
C ASN A 264 10.70 -20.37 -20.36
N LEU A 265 9.61 -19.76 -19.91
CA LEU A 265 8.25 -20.13 -20.32
C LEU A 265 7.95 -19.84 -21.80
N ASP A 266 8.71 -18.95 -22.44
CA ASP A 266 8.57 -18.68 -23.88
C ASP A 266 9.33 -19.72 -24.74
N LYS A 267 10.08 -20.64 -24.12
CA LYS A 267 10.88 -21.67 -24.78
C LYS A 267 10.51 -23.07 -24.28
N CYS A 268 9.22 -23.39 -24.31
CA CYS A 268 8.72 -24.71 -23.95
C CYS A 268 8.49 -25.59 -25.18
N THR A 269 8.84 -26.87 -25.08
CA THR A 269 8.62 -27.88 -26.11
C THR A 269 7.65 -28.94 -25.58
N ALA A 270 6.54 -29.14 -26.28
CA ALA A 270 5.61 -30.23 -26.02
C ALA A 270 6.08 -31.52 -26.71
N PHE A 271 6.03 -32.64 -25.98
CA PHE A 271 6.35 -33.97 -26.48
C PHE A 271 5.08 -34.74 -26.81
N LYS A 272 5.19 -35.77 -27.65
CA LYS A 272 4.06 -36.65 -28.01
C LYS A 272 3.42 -37.34 -26.80
N SER A 273 4.16 -37.49 -25.69
CA SER A 273 3.64 -38.01 -24.42
C SER A 273 2.73 -37.05 -23.66
N GLY A 274 2.54 -35.82 -24.15
CA GLY A 274 1.83 -34.75 -23.43
C GLY A 274 2.72 -33.97 -22.45
N ALA A 275 3.96 -34.40 -22.22
CA ALA A 275 4.89 -33.69 -21.35
C ALA A 275 5.38 -32.39 -22.01
N VAL A 276 5.48 -31.31 -21.22
CA VAL A 276 6.01 -30.01 -21.66
C VAL A 276 7.28 -29.70 -20.87
N PHE A 277 8.35 -29.33 -21.56
CA PHE A 277 9.61 -28.91 -20.94
C PHE A 277 10.00 -27.53 -21.39
N CYS A 278 10.29 -26.65 -20.44
CA CYS A 278 10.78 -25.31 -20.68
C CYS A 278 12.29 -25.26 -20.52
N ALA A 279 12.95 -24.48 -21.39
CA ALA A 279 14.40 -24.40 -21.39
C ALA A 279 14.95 -23.86 -20.06
N LYS A 280 15.85 -24.61 -19.43
CA LYS A 280 16.47 -24.31 -18.15
C LYS A 280 17.82 -23.61 -18.30
N GLY A 281 18.12 -22.71 -17.37
CA GLY A 281 19.37 -21.97 -17.23
C GLY A 281 19.70 -21.68 -15.76
N LEU A 282 20.84 -21.03 -15.54
CA LEU A 282 21.30 -20.55 -14.24
C LEU A 282 21.79 -19.11 -14.37
N ILE A 283 21.33 -18.28 -13.44
CA ILE A 283 21.75 -16.87 -13.32
C ILE A 283 22.31 -16.68 -11.91
N ASP A 284 23.46 -16.04 -11.76
CA ASP A 284 24.00 -15.76 -10.43
C ASP A 284 23.16 -14.70 -9.69
N TYR A 285 23.45 -14.49 -8.40
CA TYR A 285 22.75 -13.49 -7.58
C TYR A 285 22.99 -12.04 -8.01
N LYS A 286 23.95 -11.78 -8.90
CA LYS A 286 24.23 -10.46 -9.47
C LYS A 286 23.53 -10.26 -10.83
N GLY A 287 22.83 -11.27 -11.34
CA GLY A 287 22.13 -11.22 -12.62
C GLY A 287 22.98 -11.66 -13.81
N HIS A 288 24.20 -12.16 -13.61
CA HIS A 288 25.02 -12.71 -14.68
C HIS A 288 24.51 -14.09 -15.09
N VAL A 289 24.31 -14.28 -16.39
CA VAL A 289 23.90 -15.59 -16.93
C VAL A 289 25.10 -16.52 -16.91
N LEU A 290 25.15 -17.43 -15.94
CA LEU A 290 26.17 -18.49 -15.86
C LEU A 290 25.90 -19.60 -16.88
N VAL A 291 24.63 -20.00 -16.98
CA VAL A 291 24.17 -21.02 -17.93
C VAL A 291 22.96 -20.47 -18.69
N PRO A 292 23.04 -20.28 -20.02
CA PRO A 292 21.91 -19.81 -20.81
C PRO A 292 20.71 -20.74 -20.71
N ALA A 293 19.50 -20.18 -20.68
CA ALA A 293 18.23 -20.93 -20.68
C ALA A 293 17.98 -21.63 -22.02
N LYS A 294 18.71 -22.74 -22.27
CA LYS A 294 18.68 -23.55 -23.50
C LYS A 294 18.73 -25.06 -23.24
N TYR A 295 18.87 -25.48 -21.99
CA TYR A 295 19.01 -26.90 -21.63
C TYR A 295 17.65 -27.49 -21.31
N LYS A 296 17.49 -28.79 -21.54
CA LYS A 296 16.26 -29.51 -21.20
C LYS A 296 16.16 -29.70 -19.69
N TYR A 297 17.28 -30.04 -19.06
CA TYR A 297 17.39 -30.19 -17.61
C TYR A 297 18.72 -29.63 -17.11
N ILE A 298 18.69 -29.20 -15.85
CA ILE A 298 19.85 -28.89 -15.03
C ILE A 298 19.63 -29.68 -13.75
N GLU A 299 20.60 -30.51 -13.40
CA GLU A 299 20.62 -31.28 -12.16
C GLU A 299 21.81 -30.78 -11.34
N GLN A 300 21.54 -30.40 -10.09
CA GLN A 300 22.56 -29.95 -9.16
C GLN A 300 23.12 -31.15 -8.40
N THR A 301 24.46 -31.22 -8.34
CA THR A 301 25.23 -32.12 -7.51
C THR A 301 26.10 -31.30 -6.57
N ASP A 302 26.68 -31.93 -5.55
CA ASP A 302 27.54 -31.26 -4.56
C ASP A 302 28.69 -30.48 -5.22
N ASP A 303 29.23 -30.97 -6.34
CA ASP A 303 30.45 -30.42 -6.97
C ASP A 303 30.22 -29.73 -8.33
N ALA A 304 29.02 -29.83 -8.90
CA ALA A 304 28.76 -29.47 -10.29
C ALA A 304 27.28 -29.37 -10.63
N LEU A 305 27.00 -28.75 -11.78
CA LEU A 305 25.71 -28.87 -12.46
C LEU A 305 25.85 -29.78 -13.67
N VAL A 306 24.95 -30.74 -13.79
CA VAL A 306 24.80 -31.59 -14.97
C VAL A 306 23.78 -30.95 -15.90
N LEU A 307 24.27 -30.41 -17.02
CA LEU A 307 23.46 -29.78 -18.06
C LEU A 307 23.06 -30.81 -19.10
N ILE A 308 21.77 -31.01 -19.34
CA ILE A 308 21.26 -32.01 -20.30
C ILE A 308 20.59 -31.28 -21.47
N SER A 309 21.14 -31.44 -22.68
CA SER A 309 20.56 -30.86 -23.91
C SER A 309 19.34 -31.65 -24.41
N SER A 310 18.62 -31.08 -25.38
CA SER A 310 17.43 -31.71 -25.95
C SER A 310 17.69 -33.05 -26.64
N ASP A 311 18.90 -33.29 -27.13
CA ASP A 311 19.35 -34.57 -27.70
C ASP A 311 19.87 -35.56 -26.63
N GLY A 312 19.79 -35.21 -25.34
CA GLY A 312 20.18 -36.06 -24.22
C GLY A 312 21.67 -36.03 -23.87
N LYS A 313 22.50 -35.24 -24.57
CA LYS A 313 23.91 -35.09 -24.20
C LYS A 313 24.04 -34.38 -22.85
N LYS A 314 24.96 -34.88 -22.02
CA LYS A 314 25.27 -34.32 -20.71
C LYS A 314 26.57 -33.51 -20.79
N THR A 315 26.58 -32.33 -20.18
CA THR A 315 27.77 -31.48 -20.00
C THR A 315 27.88 -31.12 -18.53
N LEU A 316 29.10 -31.08 -17.98
CA LEU A 316 29.33 -30.64 -16.61
C LEU A 316 29.68 -29.16 -16.60
N PHE A 317 29.03 -28.41 -15.72
CA PHE A 317 29.39 -27.04 -15.37
C PHE A 317 29.90 -27.03 -13.93
N LYS A 318 31.07 -26.44 -13.72
CA LYS A 318 31.69 -26.27 -12.40
C LYS A 318 31.92 -24.78 -12.19
N HIS A 319 31.53 -24.28 -11.03
CA HIS A 319 31.70 -22.89 -10.63
C HIS A 319 33.14 -22.64 -10.18
#